data_AF-A0A8J7SHV7-F1
#
_entry.id   AF-A0A8J7SHV7-F1
#
_cell.length_a   1.000
_cell.length_b   1.000
_cell.length_c   1.000
_cell.angle_alpha   90.00
_cell.angle_beta   90.00
_cell.angle_gamma   90.00
#
_symmetry.space_group_name_H-M   'P 1'
#
loop_
_entity.id
_entity.type
_entity.pdbx_description
1 polymer ?
#
loop_
_entity_poly.entity_id
_entity_poly.type
_entity_poly.pdbx_seq_one_letter_code
_entity_poly.pdbx_strand_id
1 'polypeptide(L)'
;MVRLSAAFLFVLAFPLAAPGQDGTAQAPEPEPTAEQIAALEACLATVDEEAIDAFSEEMLERNSEITVAIDEACAAGQRSAAEALYAPLLAEYVGHPEVAKLRACLEVFDQALGVTRDEPHVCDDE
;
A
#
# COMPACT_ATOMS: atom_id res chain seq x y z
N MET A 1 -21.24 11.34 -4.61
CA MET A 1 -21.12 9.88 -4.51
C MET A 1 -19.73 9.51 -5.00
N VAL A 2 -18.75 9.46 -4.10
CA VAL A 2 -17.39 9.04 -4.44
C VAL A 2 -17.44 7.53 -4.66
N ARG A 3 -17.24 7.10 -5.91
CA ARG A 3 -17.06 5.68 -6.21
C ARG A 3 -15.60 5.38 -5.85
N LEU A 4 -15.38 4.84 -4.65
CA LEU A 4 -14.09 4.24 -4.32
C LEU A 4 -13.85 3.10 -5.32
N SER A 5 -12.95 3.32 -6.29
CA SER A 5 -12.52 2.30 -7.23
C SER A 5 -11.86 1.13 -6.50
N ALA A 6 -11.92 -0.07 -7.09
CA ALA A 6 -11.43 -1.31 -6.49
C ALA A 6 -9.93 -1.26 -6.09
N ALA A 7 -9.13 -0.38 -6.70
CA ALA A 7 -7.75 -0.10 -6.29
C ALA A 7 -7.65 0.51 -4.89
N PHE A 8 -8.61 1.37 -4.51
CA PHE A 8 -8.71 1.98 -3.18
C PHE A 8 -9.04 0.94 -2.10
N LEU A 9 -9.81 -0.09 -2.46
CA LEU A 9 -10.03 -1.23 -1.59
C LEU A 9 -8.80 -2.12 -1.47
N PHE A 10 -7.94 -2.22 -2.48
CA PHE A 10 -6.71 -3.02 -2.41
C PHE A 10 -5.69 -2.41 -1.42
N VAL A 11 -5.62 -1.08 -1.33
CA VAL A 11 -4.82 -0.36 -0.32
C VAL A 11 -5.39 -0.49 1.10
N LEU A 12 -6.70 -0.69 1.23
CA LEU A 12 -7.40 -0.90 2.51
C LEU A 12 -7.58 -2.40 2.87
N ALA A 13 -7.36 -3.31 1.93
CA ALA A 13 -7.51 -4.76 2.09
C ALA A 13 -6.19 -5.49 2.35
N PHE A 14 -5.09 -4.74 2.54
CA PHE A 14 -3.87 -5.28 3.11
C PHE A 14 -4.18 -5.83 4.51
N PRO A 15 -3.73 -7.04 4.85
CA PRO A 15 -4.16 -7.70 6.07
C PRO A 15 -3.75 -6.87 7.29
N LEU A 16 -4.75 -6.52 8.10
CA LEU A 16 -4.59 -6.19 9.51
C LEU A 16 -3.94 -7.39 10.20
N ALA A 17 -2.61 -7.49 10.14
CA ALA A 17 -1.86 -8.47 10.91
C ALA A 17 -1.88 -8.02 12.37
N ALA A 18 -2.82 -8.56 13.14
CA ALA A 18 -2.85 -8.42 14.58
C ALA A 18 -1.63 -9.15 15.20
N PRO A 19 -0.70 -8.48 15.89
CA PRO A 19 0.25 -9.17 16.75
C PRO A 19 -0.48 -9.62 18.00
N GLY A 20 -1.08 -10.81 17.95
CA GLY A 20 -1.61 -11.45 19.15
C GLY A 20 -0.59 -12.41 19.73
N GLN A 21 0.34 -11.95 20.59
CA GLN A 21 0.87 -12.74 21.73
C GLN A 21 1.47 -11.80 22.80
N ASP A 22 0.62 -11.19 23.64
CA ASP A 22 0.79 -11.17 25.11
C ASP A 22 -0.30 -10.31 25.77
N GLY A 23 -1.35 -10.98 26.26
CA GLY A 23 -2.04 -10.71 27.54
C GLY A 23 -2.40 -9.28 27.97
N THR A 24 -2.58 -8.31 27.09
CA THR A 24 -3.06 -6.97 27.45
C THR A 24 -4.28 -6.61 26.60
N ALA A 25 -5.29 -6.01 27.25
CA ALA A 25 -6.56 -5.65 26.64
C ALA A 25 -6.32 -4.86 25.34
N GLN A 26 -6.82 -5.40 24.22
CA GLN A 26 -6.88 -4.69 22.95
C GLN A 26 -7.66 -3.39 23.20
N ALA A 27 -6.96 -2.24 23.18
CA ALA A 27 -7.63 -0.97 23.07
C ALA A 27 -8.45 -1.01 21.77
N PRO A 28 -9.71 -0.53 21.75
CA PRO A 28 -10.45 -0.43 20.50
C PRO A 28 -9.60 0.38 19.52
N GLU A 29 -9.42 -0.15 18.31
CA GLU A 29 -8.81 0.63 17.23
C GLU A 29 -9.51 1.99 17.18
N PRO A 30 -8.76 3.11 17.20
CA PRO A 30 -9.38 4.42 17.19
C PRO A 30 -10.16 4.57 15.89
N GLU A 31 -11.48 4.68 15.98
CA GLU A 31 -12.30 5.01 14.81
C GLU A 31 -11.92 6.42 14.33
N PRO A 32 -11.69 6.62 13.03
CA PRO A 32 -11.38 7.95 12.51
C PRO A 32 -12.55 8.90 12.74
N THR A 33 -12.25 10.08 13.24
CA THR A 33 -13.26 11.13 13.42
C THR A 33 -13.74 11.65 12.06
N ALA A 34 -14.94 12.23 12.02
CA ALA A 34 -15.47 12.86 10.81
C ALA A 34 -14.53 13.96 10.25
N GLU A 35 -13.79 14.65 11.12
CA GLU A 35 -12.79 15.65 10.72
C GLU A 35 -11.56 15.01 10.07
N GLN A 36 -11.11 13.85 10.57
CA GLN A 36 -9.99 13.10 9.98
C GLN A 36 -10.38 12.54 8.61
N ILE A 37 -11.60 12.03 8.46
CA ILE A 37 -12.12 11.54 7.17
C ILE A 37 -12.19 12.70 6.16
N ALA A 38 -12.75 13.85 6.56
CA ALA A 38 -12.83 15.02 5.67
C ALA A 38 -11.44 15.55 5.27
N ALA A 39 -10.46 15.51 6.18
CA ALA A 39 -9.08 15.90 5.89
C ALA A 39 -8.41 14.93 4.89
N LEU A 40 -8.65 13.62 5.05
CA LEU A 40 -8.17 12.60 4.11
C LEU A 40 -8.81 12.79 2.73
N GLU A 41 -10.13 12.96 2.65
CA GLU A 41 -10.85 13.19 1.40
C GLU A 41 -10.35 14.46 0.69
N ALA A 42 -10.13 15.55 1.43
CA ALA A 42 -9.58 16.78 0.88
C ALA A 42 -8.14 16.60 0.35
N CYS A 43 -7.33 15.78 1.03
CA CYS A 43 -5.98 15.45 0.58
C CYS A 43 -6.01 14.59 -0.69
N LEU A 44 -6.84 13.55 -0.73
CA LEU A 44 -7.01 12.68 -1.88
C LEU A 44 -7.55 13.41 -3.11
N ALA A 45 -8.37 14.45 -2.93
CA ALA A 45 -8.80 15.30 -4.03
C ALA A 45 -7.65 16.06 -4.74
N THR A 46 -6.45 16.11 -4.15
CA THR A 46 -5.23 16.68 -4.77
C THR A 46 -4.38 15.66 -5.52
N VAL A 47 -4.75 14.38 -5.40
CA VAL A 47 -4.11 13.25 -6.06
C VAL A 47 -4.85 13.00 -7.38
N ASP A 48 -4.09 12.89 -8.46
CA ASP A 48 -4.63 12.50 -9.74
C ASP A 48 -4.67 10.97 -9.85
N GLU A 49 -5.85 10.40 -9.58
CA GLU A 49 -6.08 8.95 -9.63
C GLU A 49 -5.83 8.38 -11.05
N GLU A 50 -6.19 9.12 -12.11
CA GLU A 50 -5.96 8.67 -13.50
C GLU A 50 -4.46 8.61 -13.82
N ALA A 51 -3.68 9.56 -13.28
CA ALA A 51 -2.22 9.54 -13.44
C ALA A 51 -1.55 8.40 -12.65
N ILE A 52 -2.08 8.02 -11.49
CA ILE A 52 -1.60 6.85 -10.75
C ILE A 52 -1.93 5.57 -11.50
N ASP A 53 -3.15 5.44 -12.02
CA ASP A 53 -3.60 4.26 -12.77
C ASP A 53 -2.77 4.10 -14.05
N ALA A 54 -2.61 5.16 -14.84
CA ALA A 54 -1.82 5.13 -16.07
C ALA A 54 -0.35 4.78 -15.79
N PHE A 55 0.25 5.32 -14.73
CA PHE A 55 1.62 4.99 -14.35
C PHE A 55 1.74 3.54 -13.86
N SER A 56 0.74 3.03 -13.14
CA SER A 56 0.71 1.64 -12.67
C SER A 56 0.61 0.66 -13.84
N GLU A 57 -0.23 0.97 -14.84
CA GLU A 57 -0.34 0.19 -16.08
C GLU A 57 0.99 0.20 -16.87
N GLU A 58 1.61 1.37 -17.05
CA GLU A 58 2.93 1.47 -17.71
C GLU A 58 4.01 0.66 -16.97
N MET A 59 4.04 0.75 -15.64
CA MET A 59 4.97 -0.02 -14.81
C MET A 59 4.74 -1.53 -14.95
N LEU A 60 3.49 -1.98 -14.99
CA LEU A 60 3.15 -3.39 -15.16
C LEU A 60 3.56 -3.91 -16.55
N GLU A 61 3.27 -3.15 -17.60
CA GLU A 61 3.65 -3.53 -18.97
C GLU A 61 5.17 -3.60 -19.15
N ARG A 62 5.89 -2.61 -18.63
CA ARG A 62 7.34 -2.50 -18.80
C ARG A 62 8.10 -3.53 -17.97
N ASN A 63 7.58 -3.90 -16.80
CA ASN A 63 8.25 -4.79 -15.86
C ASN A 63 7.63 -6.19 -15.80
N SER A 64 6.81 -6.57 -16.80
CA SER A 64 6.11 -7.86 -16.83
C SER A 64 7.03 -9.08 -16.71
N GLU A 65 8.26 -8.99 -17.23
CA GLU A 65 9.27 -10.06 -17.09
C GLU A 65 9.83 -10.13 -15.66
N ILE A 66 9.99 -8.99 -15.00
CA ILE A 66 10.49 -8.91 -13.62
C ILE A 66 9.41 -9.42 -12.65
N THR A 67 8.13 -9.09 -12.89
CA THR A 67 7.03 -9.61 -12.06
C THR A 67 6.93 -11.13 -12.14
N VAL A 68 7.10 -11.72 -13.33
CA VAL A 68 7.17 -13.18 -13.49
C VAL A 68 8.37 -13.76 -12.73
N ALA A 69 9.54 -13.12 -12.79
CA ALA A 69 10.71 -13.58 -12.05
C ALA A 69 10.55 -13.47 -10.52
N ILE A 70 9.82 -12.47 -10.04
CA ILE A 70 9.43 -12.34 -8.63
C ILE A 70 8.53 -13.52 -8.23
N ASP A 71 7.49 -13.81 -9.02
CA ASP A 71 6.57 -14.93 -8.76
C ASP A 71 7.30 -16.28 -8.74
N GLU A 72 8.20 -16.52 -9.69
CA GLU A 72 9.03 -17.72 -9.73
C GLU A 72 9.96 -17.84 -8.51
N ALA A 73 10.56 -16.72 -8.08
CA ALA A 73 11.39 -16.69 -6.89
C ALA A 73 10.56 -16.97 -5.61
N CYS A 74 9.36 -16.42 -5.52
CA CYS A 74 8.44 -16.71 -4.42
C CYS A 74 8.02 -18.19 -4.40
N ALA A 75 7.63 -18.75 -5.55
CA ALA A 75 7.27 -20.17 -5.68
C ALA A 75 8.43 -21.13 -5.36
N ALA A 76 9.67 -20.68 -5.58
CA ALA A 76 10.89 -21.42 -5.22
C ALA A 76 11.31 -21.24 -3.74
N GLY A 77 10.57 -20.48 -2.94
CA GLY A 77 10.91 -20.15 -1.55
C GLY A 77 12.10 -19.19 -1.42
N GLN A 78 12.49 -18.50 -2.49
CA GLN A 78 13.63 -17.58 -2.56
C GLN A 78 13.22 -16.14 -2.26
N ARG A 79 12.68 -15.90 -1.06
CA ARG A 79 12.16 -14.58 -0.64
C ARG A 79 13.16 -13.43 -0.83
N SER A 80 14.40 -13.60 -0.41
CA SER A 80 15.42 -12.55 -0.59
C SER A 80 15.76 -12.24 -2.05
N ALA A 81 15.57 -13.20 -2.97
CA ALA A 81 15.75 -12.96 -4.40
C ALA A 81 14.55 -12.19 -4.97
N ALA A 82 13.33 -12.54 -4.57
CA ALA A 82 12.12 -11.80 -4.91
C ALA A 82 12.19 -10.35 -4.40
N GLU A 83 12.59 -10.13 -3.15
CA GLU A 83 12.80 -8.80 -2.56
C GLU A 83 13.84 -7.98 -3.34
N ALA A 84 14.95 -8.59 -3.75
CA ALA A 84 15.99 -7.91 -4.52
C ALA A 84 15.49 -7.45 -5.91
N LEU A 85 14.59 -8.21 -6.53
CA LEU A 85 13.95 -7.85 -7.80
C LEU A 85 12.85 -6.80 -7.62
N TYR A 86 12.12 -6.84 -6.50
CA TYR A 86 11.03 -5.91 -6.19
C TYR A 86 11.52 -4.53 -5.73
N ALA A 87 12.61 -4.46 -4.95
CA ALA A 87 13.13 -3.21 -4.39
C ALA A 87 13.32 -2.06 -5.41
N PRO A 88 13.93 -2.26 -6.60
CA PRO A 88 14.04 -1.19 -7.59
C PRO A 88 12.69 -0.78 -8.18
N LEU A 89 11.76 -1.71 -8.36
CA LEU A 89 10.39 -1.42 -8.85
C LEU A 89 9.63 -0.57 -7.84
N LEU A 90 9.72 -0.94 -6.56
CA LEU A 90 9.10 -0.18 -5.47
C LEU A 90 9.70 1.23 -5.37
N ALA A 91 11.01 1.36 -5.49
CA ALA A 91 11.68 2.67 -5.43
C ALA A 91 11.22 3.61 -6.55
N GLU A 92 11.06 3.08 -7.76
CA GLU A 92 10.52 3.85 -8.88
C GLU A 92 9.05 4.19 -8.67
N TYR A 93 8.24 3.23 -8.23
CA TYR A 93 6.82 3.43 -8.00
C TYR A 93 6.55 4.52 -6.94
N VAL A 94 7.22 4.42 -5.80
CA VAL A 94 7.12 5.39 -4.69
C VAL A 94 7.72 6.76 -5.07
N GLY A 95 8.66 6.80 -6.01
CA GLY A 95 9.25 8.03 -6.54
C GLY A 95 8.32 8.83 -7.45
N HIS A 96 7.23 8.24 -7.93
CA HIS A 96 6.27 8.94 -8.79
C HIS A 96 5.53 10.03 -8.01
N PRO A 97 5.42 11.27 -8.53
CA PRO A 97 4.90 12.41 -7.78
C PRO A 97 3.47 12.21 -7.27
N GLU A 98 2.58 11.58 -8.03
CA GLU A 98 1.21 11.32 -7.58
C GLU A 98 1.14 10.21 -6.53
N VAL A 99 2.01 9.20 -6.64
CA VAL A 99 2.12 8.12 -5.63
C VAL A 99 2.70 8.68 -4.33
N ALA A 100 3.68 9.57 -4.41
CA ALA A 100 4.26 10.26 -3.26
C ALA A 100 3.23 11.15 -2.55
N LYS A 101 2.38 11.86 -3.29
CA LYS A 101 1.26 12.63 -2.73
C LYS A 101 0.26 11.72 -2.02
N LEU A 102 -0.16 10.64 -2.67
CA LEU A 102 -1.07 9.65 -2.08
C LEU A 102 -0.49 9.09 -0.77
N ARG A 103 0.78 8.69 -0.78
CA ARG A 103 1.49 8.21 0.41
C ARG A 103 1.52 9.26 1.52
N ALA A 104 1.82 10.52 1.20
CA ALA A 104 1.83 11.59 2.18
C ALA A 104 0.44 11.84 2.80
N CYS A 105 -0.63 11.74 2.00
CA CYS A 105 -2.00 11.83 2.51
C CYS A 105 -2.32 10.70 3.50
N LEU A 106 -1.92 9.47 3.18
CA LEU A 106 -2.17 8.29 4.01
C LEU A 106 -1.31 8.31 5.28
N GLU A 107 -0.04 8.73 5.21
CA GLU A 107 0.87 8.74 6.36
C GLU A 107 0.38 9.69 7.47
N VAL A 108 -0.13 10.87 7.09
CA VAL A 108 -0.72 11.82 8.06
C VAL A 108 -1.96 11.23 8.73
N PHE A 109 -2.77 10.48 7.97
CA PHE A 109 -3.96 9.83 8.49
C PHE A 109 -3.64 8.64 9.41
N ASP A 110 -2.70 7.80 9.01
CA ASP A 110 -2.22 6.66 9.80
C ASP A 110 -1.58 7.14 11.13
N GLN A 111 -0.77 8.19 11.09
CA GLN A 111 -0.22 8.83 12.30
C GLN A 111 -1.33 9.37 13.21
N ALA A 112 -2.39 9.96 12.64
CA ALA A 112 -3.52 10.48 13.41
C ALA A 112 -4.36 9.37 14.06
N LEU A 113 -4.34 8.16 13.49
CA LEU A 113 -4.95 6.96 14.05
C LEU A 113 -4.01 6.14 14.94
N GLY A 114 -2.72 6.50 15.03
CA GLY A 114 -1.73 5.69 15.74
C GLY A 114 -1.54 4.31 15.11
N VAL A 115 -1.83 4.18 13.80
CA VAL A 115 -1.67 2.94 13.03
C VAL A 115 -0.31 2.99 12.35
N THR A 116 0.44 1.88 12.44
CA THR A 116 1.63 1.65 11.64
C THR A 116 1.29 0.63 10.56
N ARG A 117 1.45 0.99 9.29
CA ARG A 117 1.34 0.03 8.19
C ARG A 117 2.63 -0.79 8.11
N ASP A 118 2.49 -2.11 8.10
CA ASP A 118 3.61 -3.01 7.83
C ASP A 118 4.16 -2.81 6.40
N GLU A 119 5.43 -3.16 6.21
CA GLU A 119 6.04 -3.15 4.88
C GLU A 119 5.31 -4.12 3.94
N PRO A 120 5.14 -3.77 2.65
CA PRO A 120 4.51 -4.65 1.70
C PRO A 120 5.31 -5.95 1.59
N HIS A 121 4.67 -7.08 1.91
CA HIS A 121 5.24 -8.40 1.69
C HIS A 121 5.25 -8.72 0.19
N VAL A 122 6.43 -9.07 -0.32
CA VAL A 122 6.65 -9.35 -1.76
C VAL A 122 6.12 -10.74 -2.16
N CYS A 123 6.14 -11.68 -1.23
CA CYS A 123 5.57 -13.02 -1.40
C CYS A 123 4.46 -13.21 -0.37
N ASP A 124 3.36 -13.87 -0.74
CA ASP A 124 2.35 -14.30 0.22
C ASP A 124 2.96 -15.29 1.24
N ASP A 125 2.67 -15.09 2.52
CA ASP A 125 2.95 -16.07 3.56
C ASP A 125 1.89 -17.18 3.50
N GLU A 126 2.22 -18.30 2.83
CA GLU A 126 1.47 -19.57 2.98
C GLU A 126 1.64 -20.17 4.39
#